data_AF-A0A843JR90-F1
#
_entry.id   AF-A0A843JR90-F1
#
_cell.length_a   1.000
_cell.length_b   1.000
_cell.length_c   1.000
_cell.angle_alpha   90.00
_cell.angle_beta   90.00
_cell.angle_gamma   90.00
#
_symmetry.space_group_name_H-M   'P 1'
#
loop_
_entity.id
_entity.type
_entity.pdbx_description
1 polymer ?
#
loop_
_entity_poly.entity_id
_entity_poly.type
_entity_poly.pdbx_seq_one_letter_code
_entity_poly.pdbx_strand_id
1 'polypeptide(L)'
;DDRIEVTSFGNIPYALSQEDFYTGDSFPVNQSLFEVFTELHFIGEGGGHGVPLIVKSCGREAFRFTGSNVIVTIPFRFKPPFVEYREARDKSRSDLDNLKQGILNYLERNPRAKLSEVSEASGISLSSVKKIVTSLKADGLLDNTGTNRNSRWVIR
;
A
#
# COMPACT_ATOMS: atom_id res chain seq x y z
N ASP A 1 -6.76 11.95 3.02
CA ASP A 1 -5.80 11.86 4.12
C ASP A 1 -5.42 10.40 4.35
N ASP A 2 -4.12 10.10 4.29
CA ASP A 2 -3.57 8.74 4.37
C ASP A 2 -3.10 8.41 5.81
N ARG A 3 -4.03 8.51 6.77
CA ARG A 3 -3.75 8.36 8.21
C ARG A 3 -5.00 7.96 9.01
N ILE A 4 -4.79 7.40 10.19
CA ILE A 4 -5.78 7.25 11.26
C ILE A 4 -5.52 8.34 12.31
N GLU A 5 -6.59 8.96 12.80
CA GLU A 5 -6.55 9.85 13.96
C GLU A 5 -7.43 9.27 15.07
N VAL A 6 -6.88 9.15 16.28
CA VAL A 6 -7.59 8.70 17.48
C VAL A 6 -7.57 9.84 18.49
N THR A 7 -8.76 10.29 18.89
CA THR A 7 -8.92 11.33 19.91
C THR A 7 -9.39 10.71 21.22
N SER A 8 -8.57 10.83 22.25
CA SER A 8 -8.91 10.44 23.62
C SER A 8 -9.22 11.69 24.44
N PHE A 9 -10.40 11.72 25.05
CA PHE A 9 -10.79 12.78 25.97
C PHE A 9 -10.08 12.61 27.31
N GLY A 10 -9.58 13.72 27.86
CA GLY A 10 -8.74 13.75 29.05
C GLY A 10 -7.31 14.18 28.74
N ASN A 11 -6.54 14.34 29.81
CA ASN A 11 -5.14 14.74 29.76
C ASN A 11 -4.25 13.66 30.35
N ILE A 12 -2.93 13.81 30.19
CA ILE A 12 -1.96 13.01 30.94
C ILE A 12 -2.26 13.18 32.44
N PRO A 13 -2.27 12.09 33.24
CA PRO A 13 -2.45 12.18 34.69
C PRO A 13 -1.48 13.19 35.29
N TYR A 14 -1.93 13.99 36.26
CA TYR A 14 -1.11 15.05 36.87
C TYR A 14 0.23 14.55 37.45
N ALA A 15 0.27 13.27 37.84
CA ALA A 15 1.48 12.63 38.36
C ALA A 15 2.56 12.35 37.31
N LEU A 16 2.25 12.48 36.02
CA LEU A 16 3.15 12.19 34.91
C LEU A 16 3.43 13.44 34.08
N SER A 17 4.68 13.63 33.69
CA SER A 17 5.05 14.60 32.67
C SER A 17 4.80 14.06 31.25
N GLN A 18 4.91 14.93 30.24
CA GLN A 18 4.92 14.47 28.84
C GLN A 18 6.11 13.55 28.55
N GLU A 19 7.25 13.75 29.20
CA GLU A 19 8.42 12.89 29.03
C GLU A 19 8.14 11.49 29.58
N ASP A 20 7.54 11.40 30.76
CA ASP A 20 7.15 10.11 31.37
C ASP A 20 6.14 9.37 30.48
N PHE A 21 5.19 10.11 29.89
CA PHE A 21 4.27 9.56 28.88
C PHE A 21 5.04 8.95 27.69
N TYR A 22 6.00 9.67 27.12
CA TYR A 22 6.76 9.20 25.95
C TYR A 22 7.69 8.02 26.24
N THR A 23 8.26 7.94 27.45
CA THR A 23 9.11 6.82 27.87
C THR A 23 8.31 5.58 28.26
N GLY A 24 6.98 5.72 28.37
CA GLY A 24 6.07 4.61 28.64
C GLY A 24 5.82 4.38 30.12
N ASP A 25 6.00 5.38 30.96
CA ASP A 25 5.57 5.30 32.35
C ASP A 25 4.04 5.16 32.40
N SER A 26 3.57 4.09 33.00
CA SER A 26 2.18 3.65 32.90
C SER A 26 1.47 3.92 34.21
N PHE A 27 0.65 4.96 34.22
CA PHE A 27 -0.23 5.29 35.35
C PHE A 27 -1.71 5.20 34.91
N PRO A 28 -2.35 4.01 35.03
CA PRO A 28 -3.73 3.82 34.60
C PRO A 28 -4.69 4.73 35.38
N VAL A 29 -5.51 5.52 34.66
CA VAL A 29 -6.55 6.36 35.28
C VAL A 29 -7.63 5.49 35.94
N ASN A 30 -7.93 4.34 35.34
CA ASN A 30 -8.86 3.35 35.89
C ASN A 30 -8.17 1.99 35.98
N GLN A 31 -7.78 1.64 37.21
CA GLN A 31 -7.04 0.41 37.51
C GLN A 31 -7.83 -0.86 37.15
N SER A 32 -9.14 -0.89 37.47
CA SER A 32 -9.99 -2.06 37.19
C SER A 32 -10.16 -2.31 35.69
N LEU A 33 -10.30 -1.26 34.89
CA LEU A 33 -10.34 -1.42 33.42
C LEU A 33 -9.00 -1.91 32.88
N PHE A 34 -7.89 -1.36 33.38
CA PHE A 34 -6.56 -1.82 33.00
C PHE A 34 -6.37 -3.31 33.27
N GLU A 35 -6.75 -3.78 34.47
CA GLU A 35 -6.70 -5.19 34.86
C GLU A 35 -7.51 -6.08 33.91
N VAL A 36 -8.74 -5.70 33.56
CA VAL A 36 -9.56 -6.46 32.60
C VAL A 36 -8.86 -6.57 31.24
N PHE A 37 -8.29 -5.48 30.71
CA PHE A 37 -7.58 -5.52 29.42
C PHE A 37 -6.27 -6.30 29.48
N THR A 38 -5.58 -6.30 30.63
CA THR A 38 -4.38 -7.12 30.86
C THR A 38 -4.73 -8.61 30.95
N GLU A 39 -5.78 -8.98 31.69
CA GLU A 39 -6.26 -10.38 31.78
C GLU A 39 -6.71 -10.93 30.43
N LEU A 40 -7.30 -10.08 29.59
CA LEU A 40 -7.69 -10.43 28.22
C LEU A 40 -6.52 -10.40 27.22
N HIS A 41 -5.29 -10.18 27.70
CA HIS A 41 -4.06 -10.11 26.90
C HIS A 41 -4.08 -9.05 25.79
N PHE A 42 -4.91 -8.00 25.93
CA PHE A 42 -4.91 -6.86 25.00
C PHE A 42 -3.78 -5.88 25.30
N ILE A 43 -3.27 -5.88 26.54
CA ILE A 43 -2.16 -5.05 27.01
C ILE A 43 -1.11 -5.96 27.64
N GLY A 44 0.18 -5.72 27.34
CA GLY A 44 1.28 -6.46 27.95
C GLY A 44 1.37 -6.27 29.47
N GLU A 45 1.92 -7.26 30.17
CA GLU A 45 2.18 -7.20 31.61
C GLU A 45 3.00 -5.94 31.95
N GLY A 46 2.53 -5.14 32.92
CA GLY A 46 3.14 -3.86 33.31
C GLY A 46 2.72 -2.64 32.49
N GLY A 47 2.03 -2.80 31.36
CA GLY A 47 1.57 -1.68 30.53
C GLY A 47 2.71 -0.88 29.88
N GLY A 48 2.44 0.36 29.48
CA GLY A 48 3.50 1.32 29.11
C GLY A 48 4.19 1.14 27.76
N HIS A 49 4.16 -0.04 27.12
CA HIS A 49 4.92 -0.29 25.88
C HIS A 49 4.34 0.37 24.62
N GLY A 50 3.03 0.67 24.61
CA GLY A 50 2.34 1.15 23.41
C GLY A 50 2.81 2.53 22.94
N VAL A 51 2.92 3.49 23.88
CA VAL A 51 3.35 4.86 23.55
C VAL A 51 4.80 4.89 23.03
N PRO A 52 5.81 4.28 23.69
CA PRO A 52 7.17 4.19 23.17
C PRO A 52 7.25 3.56 21.79
N LEU A 53 6.42 2.55 21.49
CA LEU A 53 6.38 1.93 20.17
C LEU A 53 5.91 2.94 19.11
N ILE A 54 4.83 3.68 19.39
CA ILE A 54 4.34 4.72 18.48
C ILE A 54 5.39 5.82 18.32
N VAL A 55 6.03 6.29 19.40
CA VAL A 55 7.10 7.30 19.33
C VAL A 55 8.28 6.80 18.48
N LYS A 56 8.69 5.54 18.66
CA LYS A 56 9.78 4.94 17.87
C LYS A 56 9.44 4.86 16.39
N SER A 57 8.21 4.52 16.04
CA SER A 57 7.79 4.32 14.65
C SER A 57 7.35 5.60 13.95
N CYS A 58 6.64 6.49 14.65
CA CYS A 58 5.95 7.65 14.10
C CYS A 58 6.49 8.99 14.60
N GLY A 59 7.39 8.99 15.59
CA GLY A 59 7.90 10.19 16.23
C GLY A 59 6.98 10.73 17.33
N ARG A 60 7.48 11.71 18.10
CA ARG A 60 6.70 12.35 19.18
C ARG A 60 5.56 13.22 18.60
N GLU A 61 5.75 13.74 17.39
CA GLU A 61 4.76 14.50 16.63
C GLU A 61 3.49 13.70 16.30
N ALA A 62 3.52 12.38 16.44
CA ALA A 62 2.34 11.54 16.38
C ALA A 62 1.32 11.89 17.48
N PHE A 63 1.75 12.51 18.58
CA PHE A 63 0.92 12.91 19.70
C PHE A 63 0.73 14.43 19.74
N ARG A 64 -0.52 14.86 19.83
CA ARG A 64 -0.90 16.25 20.07
C ARG A 64 -1.71 16.36 21.35
N PHE A 65 -1.16 17.07 22.31
CA PHE A 65 -1.82 17.39 23.57
C PHE A 65 -2.56 18.71 23.44
N THR A 66 -3.83 18.71 23.83
CA THR A 66 -4.66 19.92 23.97
C THR A 66 -5.04 20.08 25.45
N GLY A 67 -5.79 21.13 25.80
CA GLY A 67 -6.22 21.32 27.19
C GLY A 67 -7.16 20.24 27.74
N SER A 68 -7.75 19.41 26.89
CA SER A 68 -8.72 18.39 27.30
C SER A 68 -8.63 17.07 26.52
N ASN A 69 -7.68 16.93 25.59
CA ASN A 69 -7.59 15.74 24.74
C ASN A 69 -6.14 15.40 24.42
N VAL A 70 -5.91 14.11 24.25
CA VAL A 70 -4.73 13.55 23.60
C VAL A 70 -5.14 13.02 22.23
N ILE A 71 -4.50 13.53 21.18
CA ILE A 71 -4.80 13.16 19.80
C ILE A 71 -3.60 12.41 19.23
N VAL A 72 -3.83 11.20 18.75
CA VAL A 72 -2.80 10.33 18.17
C VAL A 72 -3.02 10.23 16.67
N THR A 73 -1.99 10.53 15.89
CA THR A 73 -2.00 10.46 14.43
C THR A 73 -1.05 9.38 13.94
N ILE A 74 -1.60 8.36 13.27
CA ILE A 74 -0.83 7.24 12.73
C ILE A 74 -0.95 7.25 11.19
N PRO A 75 0.15 7.53 10.46
CA PRO A 75 0.14 7.49 9.00
C PRO A 75 0.08 6.05 8.47
N PHE A 76 -0.60 5.84 7.35
CA PHE A 76 -0.61 4.54 6.64
C PHE A 76 0.70 4.32 5.87
N ARG A 77 1.80 4.05 6.60
CA ARG A 77 3.12 3.82 6.00
C ARG A 77 3.30 2.40 5.43
N PHE A 78 2.43 1.48 5.80
CA PHE A 78 2.50 0.11 5.28
C PHE A 78 1.97 0.09 3.85
N LYS A 79 2.87 -0.07 2.88
CA LYS A 79 2.52 -0.48 1.53
C LYS A 79 2.55 -1.99 1.46
N PRO A 80 1.41 -2.66 1.23
CA PRO A 80 1.42 -4.09 0.99
C PRO A 80 2.27 -4.42 -0.25
N PRO A 81 2.99 -5.56 -0.29
CA PRO A 81 3.82 -5.93 -1.43
C PRO A 81 3.05 -5.90 -2.77
N PHE A 82 1.77 -6.28 -2.77
CA PHE A 82 0.95 -6.24 -4.00
C PHE A 82 0.75 -4.82 -4.56
N VAL A 83 0.74 -3.80 -3.69
CA VAL A 83 0.65 -2.39 -4.11
C VAL A 83 1.98 -1.95 -4.72
N GLU A 84 3.10 -2.29 -4.09
CA GLU A 84 4.43 -2.01 -4.65
C GLU A 84 4.64 -2.69 -6.02
N TYR A 85 4.25 -3.98 -6.14
CA TYR A 85 4.33 -4.68 -7.42
C TYR A 85 3.47 -4.01 -8.50
N ARG A 86 2.28 -3.53 -8.14
CA ARG A 86 1.40 -2.82 -9.08
C ARG A 86 2.00 -1.48 -9.50
N GLU A 87 2.50 -0.68 -8.56
CA GLU A 87 3.14 0.61 -8.83
C GLU A 87 4.40 0.42 -9.71
N ALA A 88 5.23 -0.58 -9.41
CA ALA A 88 6.41 -0.89 -10.21
C ALA A 88 6.06 -1.33 -11.63
N ARG A 89 5.00 -2.12 -11.78
CA ARG A 89 4.48 -2.55 -13.08
C ARG A 89 3.90 -1.38 -13.88
N ASP A 90 3.10 -0.53 -13.25
CA ASP A 90 2.51 0.65 -13.90
C ASP A 90 3.60 1.64 -14.33
N LYS A 91 4.67 1.80 -13.52
CA LYS A 91 5.84 2.60 -13.88
C LYS A 91 6.63 1.99 -15.05
N SER A 92 6.87 0.67 -15.03
CA SER A 92 7.48 -0.03 -16.16
C SER A 92 6.65 0.13 -17.44
N ARG A 93 5.32 0.12 -17.34
CA ARG A 93 4.44 0.40 -18.48
C ARG A 93 4.58 1.85 -18.95
N SER A 94 4.64 2.84 -18.05
CA SER A 94 4.80 4.26 -18.41
C SER A 94 6.13 4.57 -19.11
N ASP A 95 7.18 3.79 -18.82
CA ASP A 95 8.51 3.97 -19.42
C ASP A 95 8.64 3.33 -20.82
N LEU A 96 7.65 2.56 -21.27
CA LEU A 96 7.62 2.00 -22.63
C LEU A 96 7.36 3.08 -23.67
N ASP A 97 7.94 2.91 -24.86
CA ASP A 97 7.60 3.72 -26.03
C ASP A 97 6.07 3.70 -26.30
N ASN A 98 5.54 4.85 -26.74
CA ASN A 98 4.10 5.06 -26.95
C ASN A 98 3.45 3.95 -27.82
N LEU A 99 4.21 3.43 -28.78
CA LEU A 99 3.78 2.36 -29.67
C LEU A 99 3.59 1.02 -28.93
N LYS A 100 4.53 0.66 -28.04
CA LYS A 100 4.46 -0.54 -27.20
C LYS A 100 3.30 -0.45 -26.21
N GLN A 101 3.11 0.73 -25.59
CA GLN A 101 1.98 0.99 -24.70
C GLN A 101 0.63 0.84 -25.41
N GLY A 102 0.50 1.42 -26.60
CA GLY A 102 -0.72 1.31 -27.41
C GLY A 102 -1.11 -0.14 -27.72
N ILE A 103 -0.13 -0.95 -28.13
CA ILE A 103 -0.35 -2.38 -28.39
C ILE A 103 -0.74 -3.13 -27.11
N LEU A 104 -0.04 -2.90 -25.99
CA LEU A 104 -0.38 -3.52 -24.70
C LEU A 104 -1.82 -3.19 -24.28
N ASN A 105 -2.20 -1.91 -24.31
CA ASN A 105 -3.53 -1.46 -23.91
C ASN A 105 -4.63 -2.05 -24.81
N TYR A 106 -4.36 -2.18 -26.11
CA TYR A 106 -5.30 -2.80 -27.04
C TYR A 106 -5.49 -4.29 -26.73
N LEU A 107 -4.40 -5.03 -26.48
CA LEU A 107 -4.44 -6.47 -26.16
C LEU A 107 -5.04 -6.75 -24.77
N GLU A 108 -4.89 -5.83 -23.82
CA GLU A 108 -5.54 -5.91 -22.51
C GLU A 108 -7.06 -5.78 -22.62
N ARG A 109 -7.55 -4.85 -23.45
CA ARG A 109 -8.99 -4.67 -23.71
C ARG A 109 -9.57 -5.74 -24.61
N ASN A 110 -8.75 -6.33 -25.49
CA ASN A 110 -9.14 -7.36 -26.44
C ASN A 110 -8.26 -8.62 -26.30
N PRO A 111 -8.41 -9.40 -25.22
CA PRO A 111 -7.53 -10.55 -24.94
C PRO A 111 -7.52 -11.63 -26.02
N ARG A 112 -8.55 -11.69 -26.88
CA ARG A 112 -8.66 -12.67 -27.97
C ARG A 112 -8.30 -12.12 -29.35
N ALA A 113 -7.83 -10.87 -29.42
CA ALA A 113 -7.52 -10.24 -30.68
C ALA A 113 -6.41 -10.99 -31.43
N LYS A 114 -6.57 -11.08 -32.76
CA LYS A 114 -5.49 -11.50 -33.66
C LYS A 114 -4.53 -10.35 -33.88
N LEU A 115 -3.25 -10.66 -34.12
CA LEU A 115 -2.26 -9.60 -34.41
C LEU A 115 -2.57 -8.79 -35.68
N SER A 116 -3.36 -9.33 -36.60
CA SER A 116 -3.91 -8.59 -37.75
C SER A 116 -4.91 -7.51 -37.32
N GLU A 117 -5.78 -7.80 -36.36
CA GLU A 117 -6.74 -6.83 -35.84
C GLU A 117 -6.03 -5.72 -35.05
N VAL A 118 -4.95 -6.07 -34.33
CA VAL A 118 -4.08 -5.08 -33.66
C VAL A 118 -3.43 -4.17 -34.70
N SER A 119 -2.95 -4.74 -35.80
CA SER A 119 -2.31 -4.02 -36.91
C SER A 119 -3.27 -3.02 -37.55
N GLU A 120 -4.50 -3.45 -37.86
CA GLU A 120 -5.56 -2.61 -38.40
C GLU A 120 -5.95 -1.49 -37.44
N ALA A 121 -6.16 -1.80 -36.15
CA ALA A 121 -6.59 -0.82 -35.15
C ALA A 121 -5.51 0.21 -34.78
N SER A 122 -4.23 -0.18 -34.85
CA SER A 122 -3.10 0.70 -34.51
C SER A 122 -2.50 1.45 -35.69
N GLY A 123 -2.87 1.09 -36.93
CA GLY A 123 -2.26 1.64 -38.15
C GLY A 123 -0.80 1.22 -38.37
N ILE A 124 -0.32 0.23 -37.61
CA ILE A 124 1.06 -0.27 -37.65
C ILE A 124 1.10 -1.51 -38.55
N SER A 125 2.18 -1.68 -39.33
CA SER A 125 2.35 -2.90 -40.15
C SER A 125 2.34 -4.17 -39.29
N LEU A 126 1.74 -5.25 -39.81
CA LEU A 126 1.67 -6.54 -39.11
C LEU A 126 3.05 -7.06 -38.68
N SER A 127 4.08 -6.83 -39.51
CA SER A 127 5.46 -7.20 -39.21
C SER A 127 6.02 -6.45 -38.01
N SER A 128 5.73 -5.15 -37.90
CA SER A 128 6.15 -4.34 -36.74
C SER A 128 5.38 -4.74 -35.47
N VAL A 129 4.07 -4.99 -35.56
CA VAL A 129 3.27 -5.52 -34.44
C VAL A 129 3.85 -6.83 -33.92
N LYS A 130 4.18 -7.78 -34.81
CA LYS A 130 4.82 -9.05 -34.44
C LYS A 130 6.13 -8.83 -33.69
N LYS A 131 7.01 -7.95 -34.19
CA LYS A 131 8.28 -7.63 -33.52
C LYS A 131 8.07 -7.06 -32.11
N ILE A 132 7.13 -6.13 -31.97
CA ILE A 132 6.80 -5.50 -30.69
C ILE A 132 6.24 -6.53 -29.70
N VAL A 133 5.30 -7.37 -30.14
CA VAL A 133 4.73 -8.43 -29.30
C VAL A 133 5.81 -9.43 -28.86
N THR A 134 6.75 -9.80 -29.74
CA THR A 134 7.89 -10.66 -29.35
C THR A 134 8.77 -9.97 -28.30
N SER A 135 9.06 -8.68 -28.45
CA SER A 135 9.80 -7.91 -27.43
C SER A 135 9.04 -7.89 -26.10
N LEU A 136 7.74 -7.57 -26.11
CA LEU A 136 6.92 -7.51 -24.91
C LEU A 136 6.82 -8.86 -24.17
N LYS A 137 6.86 -9.98 -24.92
CA LYS A 137 6.97 -11.33 -24.35
C LYS A 137 8.34 -11.59 -23.73
N ALA A 138 9.41 -11.20 -24.42
CA ALA A 138 10.78 -11.36 -23.91
C ALA A 138 11.02 -10.51 -22.65
N ASP A 139 10.42 -9.32 -22.60
CA ASP A 139 10.44 -8.41 -21.46
C ASP A 139 9.56 -8.91 -20.29
N GLY A 140 8.83 -10.03 -20.49
CA GLY A 140 7.97 -10.63 -19.47
C GLY A 140 6.70 -9.83 -19.16
N LEU A 141 6.32 -8.86 -20.00
CA LEU A 141 5.18 -7.96 -19.82
C LEU A 141 3.89 -8.48 -20.47
N LEU A 142 4.01 -9.39 -21.43
CA LEU A 142 2.90 -9.96 -22.19
C LEU A 142 3.07 -11.46 -22.33
N ASP A 143 1.99 -12.21 -22.17
CA ASP A 143 1.96 -13.64 -22.39
C ASP A 143 0.77 -14.02 -23.28
N ASN A 144 0.86 -15.16 -23.96
CA ASN A 144 -0.25 -15.73 -24.72
C ASN A 144 -0.53 -17.14 -24.20
N THR A 145 -1.57 -17.25 -23.37
CA THR A 145 -2.01 -18.51 -22.74
C THR A 145 -2.90 -19.34 -23.66
N GLY A 146 -3.13 -18.87 -24.89
CA GLY A 146 -3.92 -19.54 -25.91
C GLY A 146 -3.07 -20.32 -26.90
N THR A 147 -3.71 -20.78 -27.98
CA THR A 147 -3.01 -21.40 -29.11
C THR A 147 -2.76 -20.38 -30.23
N ASN A 148 -1.90 -20.72 -31.19
CA ASN A 148 -1.65 -19.85 -32.35
C ASN A 148 -2.93 -19.50 -33.13
N ARG A 149 -3.97 -20.35 -33.08
CA ARG A 149 -5.29 -20.09 -33.70
C ARG A 149 -6.27 -19.37 -32.76
N ASN A 150 -6.19 -19.64 -31.45
CA ASN A 150 -7.05 -19.03 -30.43
C ASN A 150 -6.18 -18.35 -29.38
N SER A 151 -5.64 -17.18 -29.72
CA SER A 151 -4.79 -16.42 -28.82
C SER A 151 -5.57 -15.93 -27.59
N ARG A 152 -4.92 -15.94 -26.44
CA ARG A 152 -5.42 -15.36 -25.19
C ARG A 152 -4.31 -14.58 -24.51
N TRP A 153 -4.28 -13.28 -24.80
CA TRP A 153 -3.30 -12.34 -24.29
C TRP A 153 -3.54 -12.04 -22.82
N VAL A 154 -2.48 -12.12 -22.03
CA VAL A 154 -2.48 -11.82 -20.60
C VAL A 154 -1.31 -10.87 -20.35
N ILE A 155 -1.59 -9.68 -19.83
CA ILE A 155 -0.53 -8.78 -19.40
C ILE A 155 0.02 -9.35 -18.08
N ARG A 156 1.34 -9.45 -17.98
CA ARG A 156 2.05 -9.89 -16.77
C ARG A 156 2.48 -8.70 -15.92
#